data_AF-A0A418WWT1-F1
#
_entry.id   AF-A0A418WWT1-F1
#
_cell.length_a   1.000
_cell.length_b   1.000
_cell.length_c   1.000
_cell.angle_alpha   90.00
_cell.angle_beta   90.00
_cell.angle_gamma   90.00
#
_symmetry.space_group_name_H-M   'P 1'
#
loop_
_entity.id
_entity.type
_entity.pdbx_description
1 polymer ?
#
loop_
_entity_poly.entity_id
_entity_poly.type
_entity_poly.pdbx_seq_one_letter_code
_entity_poly.pdbx_strand_id
1 'polypeptide(L)'
;MPEQITRYPDVTLQVLKGAGAQCGVGAPQKILTQCPKERFCSLPSGELCIYGIEQIPQMTQIRSHELAQVLAPAPSGAMSDGLALAAAFLAGGATGWLWHKLRSARHQHPRR
;
A
#
# COMPACT_ATOMS: atom_id res chain seq x y z
N MET A 1 -11.69 -11.17 3.94
CA MET A 1 -12.62 -10.70 4.98
C MET A 1 -13.92 -11.48 4.81
N PRO A 2 -14.50 -12.10 5.86
CA PRO A 2 -15.72 -12.86 5.72
C PRO A 2 -16.83 -11.96 5.19
N GLU A 3 -17.43 -12.32 4.06
CA GLU A 3 -18.35 -11.45 3.31
C GLU A 3 -19.48 -10.89 4.19
N GLN A 4 -20.05 -11.74 5.06
CA GLN A 4 -21.14 -11.36 5.96
C GLN A 4 -20.74 -10.25 6.94
N ILE A 5 -19.51 -10.30 7.47
CA ILE A 5 -19.02 -9.34 8.47
C ILE A 5 -18.86 -7.95 7.85
N THR A 6 -18.30 -7.91 6.63
CA THR A 6 -17.94 -6.64 5.97
C THR A 6 -19.09 -6.02 5.20
N ARG A 7 -19.97 -6.84 4.63
CA ARG A 7 -21.10 -6.36 3.84
C ARG A 7 -22.30 -5.98 4.71
N TYR A 8 -22.47 -6.67 5.84
CA TYR A 8 -23.57 -6.44 6.78
C TYR A 8 -23.03 -6.25 8.20
N PRO A 9 -22.23 -5.19 8.45
CA PRO A 9 -21.59 -4.98 9.75
C PRO A 9 -22.61 -4.83 10.87
N ASP A 10 -23.72 -4.13 10.64
CA ASP A 10 -24.73 -3.89 11.67
C ASP A 10 -25.53 -5.14 12.02
N VAL A 11 -25.85 -5.98 11.02
CA VAL A 11 -26.45 -7.31 11.25
C VAL A 11 -25.49 -8.19 12.02
N THR A 12 -24.21 -8.16 11.68
CA THR A 12 -23.18 -8.92 12.40
C THR A 12 -23.09 -8.47 13.86
N LEU A 13 -23.11 -7.17 14.14
CA LEU A 13 -23.16 -6.65 15.51
C LEU A 13 -24.40 -7.15 16.27
N GLN A 14 -25.57 -7.21 15.62
CA GLN A 14 -26.80 -7.74 16.23
C GLN A 14 -26.68 -9.22 16.56
N VAL A 15 -26.17 -10.04 15.63
CA VAL A 15 -25.96 -11.48 15.84
C VAL A 15 -25.01 -11.72 17.00
N LEU A 16 -23.90 -10.98 17.05
CA LEU A 16 -22.92 -11.10 18.14
C LEU A 16 -23.50 -10.68 19.49
N LYS A 17 -24.26 -9.58 19.54
CA LYS A 17 -24.98 -9.17 20.77
C LYS A 17 -25.97 -10.25 21.21
N GLY A 18 -26.73 -10.84 20.28
CA GLY A 18 -27.63 -11.96 20.57
C GLY A 18 -26.93 -13.21 21.09
N ALA A 19 -25.68 -13.42 20.69
CA ALA A 19 -24.79 -14.47 21.20
C ALA A 19 -24.09 -14.12 22.53
N GLY A 20 -24.40 -12.97 23.14
CA GLY A 20 -23.84 -12.54 24.42
C GLY A 20 -22.54 -11.73 24.33
N ALA A 21 -22.13 -11.30 23.13
CA ALA A 21 -20.99 -10.40 22.98
C ALA A 21 -21.32 -8.99 23.47
N GLN A 22 -20.35 -8.35 24.13
CA GLN A 22 -20.43 -6.96 24.53
C GLN A 22 -19.91 -6.08 23.39
N CYS A 23 -20.83 -5.66 22.51
CA CYS A 23 -20.51 -4.87 21.33
C CYS A 23 -20.96 -3.41 21.47
N GLY A 24 -20.08 -2.45 21.13
CA GLY A 24 -20.44 -1.04 21.06
C GLY A 24 -20.60 -0.34 22.42
N VAL A 25 -20.21 -0.99 23.51
CA VAL A 25 -20.38 -0.50 24.89
C VAL A 25 -19.08 0.01 25.51
N GLY A 26 -17.99 0.07 24.73
CA GLY A 26 -16.67 0.46 25.23
C GLY A 26 -16.06 -0.56 26.20
N ALA A 27 -16.34 -1.84 26.00
CA ALA A 27 -15.71 -2.92 26.77
C ALA A 27 -14.16 -2.85 26.64
N PRO A 28 -13.41 -3.29 27.66
CA PRO A 28 -11.95 -3.25 27.63
C PRO A 28 -11.37 -3.98 26.41
N GLN A 29 -10.43 -3.33 25.71
CA GLN A 29 -9.73 -3.91 24.55
C GLN A 29 -8.34 -4.36 24.98
N LYS A 30 -8.04 -5.65 24.84
CA LYS A 30 -6.76 -6.28 25.20
C LYS A 30 -5.91 -6.63 23.98
N ILE A 31 -6.56 -7.04 22.88
CA ILE A 31 -5.92 -7.51 21.65
C ILE A 31 -6.10 -6.47 20.55
N LEU A 32 -7.33 -6.00 20.34
CA LEU A 32 -7.68 -5.10 19.26
C LEU A 32 -7.72 -3.63 19.74
N THR A 33 -6.61 -3.11 20.29
CA THR A 33 -6.55 -1.82 21.00
C THR A 33 -6.84 -0.55 20.20
N GLN A 34 -6.89 -0.66 18.87
CA GLN A 34 -7.16 0.45 17.95
C GLN A 34 -8.59 0.41 17.38
N CYS A 35 -9.44 -0.48 17.91
CA CYS A 35 -10.79 -0.65 17.44
C CYS A 35 -11.67 0.54 17.85
N PRO A 36 -12.45 1.14 16.93
CA PRO A 36 -13.48 2.10 17.30
C PRO A 36 -14.46 1.47 18.29
N LYS A 37 -14.83 2.23 19.33
CA LYS A 37 -15.64 1.71 20.45
C LYS A 37 -16.96 1.12 19.98
N GLU A 38 -17.58 1.74 18.98
CA GLU A 38 -18.89 1.38 18.42
C GLU A 38 -18.82 0.10 17.57
N ARG A 39 -17.63 -0.24 17.07
CA ARG A 39 -17.36 -1.39 16.20
C ARG A 39 -16.65 -2.53 16.91
N PHE A 40 -16.22 -2.32 18.15
CA PHE A 40 -15.59 -3.33 18.99
C PHE A 40 -16.62 -4.24 19.65
N CYS A 41 -16.33 -5.54 19.61
CA CYS A 41 -17.03 -6.59 20.33
C CYS A 41 -16.06 -7.35 21.23
N SER A 42 -16.39 -7.45 22.52
CA SER A 42 -15.75 -8.38 23.46
C SER A 42 -16.60 -9.65 23.57
N LEU A 43 -16.01 -10.79 23.27
CA LEU A 43 -16.62 -12.12 23.35
C LEU A 43 -15.94 -12.94 24.45
N PRO A 44 -16.60 -13.98 25.00
CA PRO A 44 -15.95 -14.88 25.96
C PRO A 44 -14.67 -15.53 25.43
N SER A 45 -14.60 -15.79 24.12
CA SER A 45 -13.48 -16.44 23.46
C SER A 45 -12.45 -15.48 22.86
N GLY A 46 -12.69 -14.17 22.86
CA GLY A 46 -11.78 -13.22 22.23
C GLY A 46 -12.39 -11.87 21.87
N GLU A 47 -11.75 -11.17 20.95
CA GLU A 47 -12.11 -9.82 20.54
C GLU A 47 -12.31 -9.74 19.03
N LEU A 48 -13.27 -8.92 18.60
CA LEU A 48 -13.59 -8.77 17.19
C LEU A 48 -13.93 -7.31 16.86
N CYS A 49 -13.34 -6.79 15.77
CA CYS A 49 -13.70 -5.50 15.19
C CYS A 49 -14.57 -5.71 13.96
N ILE A 50 -15.76 -5.15 13.98
CA ILE A 50 -16.73 -5.25 12.88
C ILE A 50 -16.66 -4.00 12.03
N TYR A 51 -16.01 -4.10 10.88
CA TYR A 51 -15.89 -3.00 9.92
C TYR A 51 -16.72 -3.25 8.68
N GLY A 52 -17.39 -2.21 8.19
CA GLY A 52 -17.99 -2.20 6.86
C GLY A 52 -16.96 -1.96 5.75
N ILE A 53 -17.39 -2.06 4.49
CA ILE A 53 -16.53 -1.82 3.31
C ILE A 53 -15.87 -0.44 3.36
N GLU A 54 -16.62 0.61 3.73
CA GLU A 54 -16.06 1.97 3.78
C GLU A 54 -15.02 2.18 4.88
N GLN A 55 -14.99 1.27 5.86
CA GLN A 55 -14.07 1.32 7.00
C GLN A 55 -12.86 0.42 6.80
N ILE A 56 -12.72 -0.23 5.64
CA ILE A 56 -11.55 -1.05 5.29
C ILE A 56 -10.21 -0.34 5.54
N PRO A 57 -10.02 0.95 5.20
CA PRO A 57 -8.77 1.66 5.46
C PRO A 57 -8.40 1.78 6.94
N GLN A 58 -9.38 1.60 7.84
CA GLN A 58 -9.22 1.70 9.28
C GLN A 58 -8.86 0.34 9.92
N MET A 59 -8.77 -0.73 9.13
CA MET A 59 -8.26 -2.02 9.62
C MET A 59 -6.75 -1.94 9.85
N THR A 60 -6.36 -1.50 11.03
CA THR A 60 -4.99 -1.06 11.33
C THR A 60 -3.97 -2.16 11.59
N GLN A 61 -4.39 -3.43 11.61
CA GLN A 61 -3.46 -4.53 11.92
C GLN A 61 -2.62 -5.01 10.73
N ILE A 62 -3.01 -4.68 9.50
CA ILE A 62 -2.21 -5.02 8.31
C ILE A 62 -1.72 -3.70 7.71
N ARG A 63 -0.41 -3.51 7.69
CA ARG A 63 0.21 -2.32 7.11
C ARG A 63 0.12 -2.38 5.58
N SER A 64 0.06 -1.21 4.94
CA SER A 64 -0.05 -1.11 3.48
C SER A 64 1.04 -1.87 2.72
N HIS A 65 2.27 -1.92 3.24
CA HIS A 65 3.36 -2.68 2.62
C HIS A 65 3.19 -4.22 2.74
N GLU A 66 2.54 -4.70 3.79
CA GLU A 66 2.22 -6.12 3.97
C GLU A 66 1.11 -6.54 3.00
N LEU A 67 0.12 -5.66 2.81
CA LEU A 67 -0.94 -5.87 1.83
C LEU A 67 -0.41 -5.79 0.39
N ALA A 68 0.50 -4.85 0.11
CA ALA A 68 1.08 -4.67 -1.22
C ALA A 68 1.86 -5.90 -1.70
N GLN A 69 2.55 -6.61 -0.81
CA GLN A 69 3.28 -7.84 -1.16
C GLN A 69 2.35 -8.96 -1.67
N VAL A 70 1.12 -9.00 -1.18
CA VAL A 70 0.12 -10.01 -1.58
C VAL A 70 -0.65 -9.57 -2.83
N LEU A 71 -0.99 -8.27 -2.94
CA LEU A 71 -1.78 -7.75 -4.06
C LEU A 71 -0.97 -7.45 -5.31
N ALA A 72 0.28 -7.03 -5.14
CA ALA A 72 1.20 -6.65 -6.20
C ALA A 72 2.58 -7.27 -5.91
N PRO A 73 2.72 -8.61 -6.06
CA PRO A 73 4.01 -9.25 -5.92
C PRO A 73 4.99 -8.59 -6.87
N ALA A 74 6.11 -8.09 -6.33
CA ALA A 74 7.10 -7.41 -7.15
C ALA A 74 7.61 -8.38 -8.23
N PRO A 75 7.58 -8.01 -9.52
CA PRO A 75 8.19 -8.83 -10.55
C PRO A 75 9.69 -8.86 -10.29
N SER A 76 10.26 -10.07 -10.22
CA SER A 76 11.65 -10.39 -9.88
C SER A 76 12.72 -9.85 -10.86
N GLY A 77 12.43 -8.78 -11.60
CA GLY A 77 13.29 -8.21 -12.63
C GLY A 77 13.28 -6.68 -12.75
N ALA A 78 12.49 -5.94 -11.96
CA ALA A 78 12.33 -4.48 -12.16
C ALA A 78 13.61 -3.65 -11.94
N MET A 79 14.62 -4.18 -11.21
CA MET A 79 15.88 -3.47 -10.99
C MET A 79 16.82 -3.48 -12.22
N SER A 80 16.72 -4.45 -13.13
CA SER A 80 17.59 -4.48 -14.32
C SER A 80 17.18 -3.43 -15.36
N ASP A 81 15.88 -3.18 -15.49
CA ASP A 81 15.35 -2.33 -16.55
C ASP A 81 15.60 -0.84 -16.28
N GLY A 82 15.51 -0.42 -15.02
CA GLY A 82 15.82 0.96 -14.62
C GLY A 82 17.29 1.33 -14.83
N LEU A 83 18.20 0.39 -14.54
CA LEU A 83 19.64 0.60 -14.71
C LEU A 83 20.04 0.65 -16.20
N ALA A 84 19.42 -0.20 -17.02
CA ALA A 84 19.65 -0.24 -18.46
C ALA A 84 19.21 1.06 -19.15
N LEU A 85 18.04 1.60 -18.78
CA LEU A 85 17.55 2.87 -19.31
C LEU A 85 18.44 4.04 -18.89
N ALA A 86 18.85 4.12 -17.62
CA ALA A 86 19.75 5.18 -17.14
C ALA A 86 21.10 5.15 -17.87
N ALA A 87 21.67 3.97 -18.10
CA ALA A 87 22.91 3.80 -18.86
C ALA A 87 22.78 4.27 -20.31
N ALA A 88 21.65 3.99 -20.99
CA ALA A 88 21.40 4.42 -22.35
C ALA A 88 21.33 5.95 -22.48
N PHE A 89 20.67 6.65 -21.55
CA PHE A 89 20.60 8.11 -21.54
C PHE A 89 21.96 8.76 -21.29
N LEU A 90 22.77 8.22 -20.38
CA LEU A 90 24.13 8.73 -20.11
C LEU A 90 25.07 8.54 -21.31
N ALA A 91 25.00 7.38 -21.97
CA ALA A 91 25.80 7.10 -23.17
C ALA A 91 25.41 8.01 -24.34
N GLY A 92 24.11 8.24 -24.55
CA GLY A 92 23.60 9.16 -25.57
C GLY A 92 23.98 10.62 -25.30
N GLY A 93 23.89 11.06 -24.05
CA GLY A 93 24.28 12.42 -23.65
C GLY A 93 25.78 12.69 -23.84
N ALA A 94 26.63 11.74 -23.43
CA ALA A 94 28.08 11.87 -23.56
C ALA A 94 28.54 11.90 -25.03
N THR A 95 27.98 11.04 -25.88
CA THR A 95 28.28 11.02 -27.32
C THR A 95 27.79 12.28 -28.01
N GLY A 96 26.59 12.77 -27.69
CA GLY A 96 26.05 14.03 -28.21
C GLY A 96 26.90 15.25 -27.82
N TRP A 97 27.31 15.34 -26.56
CA TRP A 97 28.19 16.42 -26.08
C TRP A 97 29.56 16.39 -26.76
N LEU A 98 30.15 15.19 -26.92
CA LEU A 98 31.44 15.02 -27.58
C LEU A 98 31.38 15.42 -29.06
N TRP A 99 30.31 15.03 -29.76
CA TRP A 99 30.08 15.41 -31.15
C TRP A 99 29.86 16.91 -31.31
N HIS A 100 29.09 17.53 -30.42
CA HIS A 100 28.89 18.99 -30.42
C HIS A 100 30.22 19.73 -30.23
N LYS A 101 31.05 19.28 -29.28
CA LYS A 101 32.37 19.88 -29.01
C LYS A 101 33.32 19.74 -30.21
N LEU A 102 33.35 18.58 -30.87
CA LEU A 102 34.14 18.35 -32.07
C LEU A 102 33.68 19.17 -33.27
N ARG A 103 32.37 19.39 -33.41
CA ARG A 103 31.80 20.20 -34.50
C ARG A 103 32.05 21.70 -34.30
N SER A 104 31.99 22.18 -33.05
CA SER A 104 32.34 23.56 -32.70
C SER A 104 33.82 23.86 -32.91
N ALA A 105 34.72 22.90 -32.69
CA ALA A 105 36.15 23.05 -32.99
C ALA A 105 36.43 23.15 -34.50
N ARG A 106 35.60 22.52 -35.34
CA ARG A 106 35.77 22.50 -36.81
C ARG A 106 35.27 23.78 -37.51
N HIS A 107 34.45 24.60 -36.84
CA HIS A 107 33.95 25.87 -37.39
C HIS A 107 34.88 27.08 -37.16
N GLN A 108 36.02 26.93 -36.48
CA GLN A 108 36.95 28.03 -36.18
C GLN A 108 38.14 28.15 -37.15
N HIS A 109 38.16 27.42 -38.27
CA HIS A 109 39.15 27.66 -39.33
C HIS A 109 38.53 28.43 -40.50
N PRO A 110 38.51 29.78 -40.48
CA PRO A 110 38.32 30.52 -41.72
C PRO A 110 39.55 30.28 -42.59
N ARG A 111 39.33 29.72 -43.78
CA ARG A 111 40.33 29.74 -44.86
C ARG A 111 40.60 31.21 -45.18
N ARG A 112 41.80 31.69 -44.84
CA ARG A 112 42.41 32.82 -45.53
C ARG A 112 42.95 32.34 -46.87
#